data_AF-A0A7R7I8E2-F1
#
_entry.id   AF-A0A7R7I8E2-F1
#
_cell.length_a   1.000
_cell.length_b   1.000
_cell.length_c   1.000
_cell.angle_alpha   90.00
_cell.angle_beta   90.00
_cell.angle_gamma   90.00
#
_symmetry.space_group_name_H-M   'P 1'
#
loop_
_entity.id
_entity.type
_entity.pdbx_description
1 polymer ?
#
loop_
_entity_poly.entity_id
_entity_poly.type
_entity_poly.pdbx_seq_one_letter_code
_entity_poly.pdbx_strand_id
1 'polypeptide(L)' 'MGEEAMGIEQAPTAEGKQAATGLRQAAARNERKAEAGTGHPLKKGAARFEERSKSSDVKSAGAKQKS' A
#
# COMPACT_ATOMS: atom_id res chain seq x y z
N MET A 1 13.69 -7.87 -4.34
CA MET A 1 12.97 -8.45 -3.18
C MET A 1 11.64 -7.72 -3.08
N GLY A 2 10.54 -8.40 -3.38
CA GLY A 2 9.21 -7.77 -3.41
C GLY A 2 8.66 -7.55 -2.00
N GLU A 3 8.13 -6.35 -1.75
CA GLU A 3 7.49 -5.90 -0.50
C GLU A 3 6.33 -6.81 -0.04
N GLU A 4 5.82 -7.66 -0.95
CA GLU A 4 4.63 -8.50 -0.82
C GLU A 4 4.70 -9.65 0.21
N ALA A 5 5.90 -10.11 0.59
CA ALA A 5 6.11 -11.25 1.50
C ALA A 5 6.76 -10.88 2.85
N MET A 6 7.24 -9.63 2.97
CA MET A 6 8.13 -9.23 4.06
C MET A 6 7.50 -9.34 5.45
N GLY A 7 6.18 -9.16 5.60
CA GLY A 7 5.52 -9.33 6.90
C GLY A 7 5.36 -10.79 7.35
N ILE A 8 5.30 -11.74 6.42
CA ILE A 8 5.10 -13.17 6.71
C ILE A 8 6.45 -13.84 6.95
N GLU A 9 7.45 -13.57 6.12
CA GLU A 9 8.78 -14.19 6.25
C GLU A 9 9.50 -13.74 7.53
N GLN A 10 9.27 -12.50 7.96
CA GLN A 10 9.91 -11.92 9.14
C GLN A 10 9.22 -12.29 10.47
N ALA A 11 8.06 -12.96 10.42
CA ALA A 11 7.37 -13.36 11.64
C ALA A 11 8.12 -14.52 12.33
N PRO A 12 8.53 -14.37 13.60
CA PRO A 12 9.42 -15.33 14.26
C PRO A 12 8.72 -16.63 14.68
N THR A 13 7.39 -16.65 14.72
CA THR A 13 6.59 -17.81 15.15
C THR A 13 5.62 -18.26 14.06
N ALA A 14 5.22 -19.53 14.09
CA ALA A 14 4.22 -20.08 13.16
C ALA A 14 2.88 -19.35 13.26
N GLU A 15 2.43 -19.04 14.47
CA GLU A 15 1.23 -18.24 14.72
C GLU A 15 1.36 -16.83 14.14
N GLY A 16 2.53 -16.20 14.28
CA GLY A 16 2.83 -14.89 13.68
C GLY A 16 2.76 -14.92 12.15
N LYS A 17 3.25 -16.00 11.52
CA LYS A 17 3.16 -16.21 10.07
C LYS A 17 1.71 -16.37 9.62
N GLN A 18 0.91 -17.13 10.37
CA GLN A 18 -0.51 -17.32 10.09
C GLN A 18 -1.29 -16.01 10.25
N ALA A 19 -1.04 -15.24 11.31
CA ALA A 19 -1.64 -13.94 11.54
C ALA A 19 -1.28 -12.94 10.42
N ALA A 20 0.00 -12.87 10.04
CA ALA A 20 0.46 -12.02 8.93
C ALA A 20 -0.19 -12.43 7.59
N THR A 21 -0.35 -13.73 7.35
CA THR A 21 -1.03 -14.26 6.16
C THR A 21 -2.52 -13.85 6.15
N GLY A 22 -3.21 -14.01 7.29
CA GLY A 22 -4.60 -13.60 7.43
C GLY A 22 -4.80 -12.11 7.22
N LEU A 23 -3.91 -11.28 7.80
CA LEU A 23 -3.90 -9.84 7.62
C LEU A 23 -3.74 -9.46 6.13
N ARG A 24 -2.79 -10.10 5.43
CA ARG A 24 -2.55 -9.86 4.00
C ARG A 24 -3.79 -10.19 3.16
N GLN A 25 -4.45 -11.31 3.42
CA GLN A 25 -5.67 -11.68 2.70
C GLN A 25 -6.83 -10.71 2.96
N ALA A 26 -7.00 -10.26 4.20
CA ALA A 26 -8.01 -9.28 4.56
C ALA A 26 -7.75 -7.92 3.89
N ALA A 27 -6.50 -7.46 3.89
CA ALA A 27 -6.08 -6.25 3.19
C ALA A 27 -6.40 -6.32 1.69
N ALA A 28 -6.03 -7.42 1.01
CA ALA A 28 -6.31 -7.62 -0.41
C ALA A 28 -7.82 -7.68 -0.74
N ARG A 29 -8.66 -8.15 0.19
CA ARG A 29 -10.13 -8.12 0.03
C ARG A 29 -10.67 -6.70 0.16
N ASN A 30 -10.23 -5.96 1.17
CA ASN A 30 -10.63 -4.56 1.36
C ASN A 30 -10.19 -3.68 0.19
N GLU A 31 -9.00 -3.93 -0.35
CA GLU A 31 -8.47 -3.17 -1.47
C GLU A 31 -9.30 -3.38 -2.73
N ARG A 32 -9.64 -4.64 -3.06
CA ARG A 32 -10.58 -4.92 -4.17
C ARG A 32 -11.94 -4.25 -3.98
N LYS A 33 -12.46 -4.21 -2.74
CA LYS A 33 -13.72 -3.51 -2.44
C LYS A 33 -13.59 -2.00 -2.67
N ALA A 34 -12.47 -1.39 -2.27
CA ALA A 34 -12.21 0.04 -2.48
C ALA A 34 -12.08 0.39 -3.96
N GLU A 35 -11.37 -0.43 -4.74
CA GLU A 35 -11.22 -0.26 -6.19
C GLU A 35 -12.56 -0.45 -6.92
N ALA A 36 -13.36 -1.44 -6.51
CA ALA A 36 -14.72 -1.64 -7.05
C ALA A 36 -15.64 -0.44 -6.78
N GLY A 37 -15.53 0.19 -5.60
CA GLY A 37 -16.33 1.37 -5.26
C GLY A 37 -15.90 2.66 -5.95
N THR A 38 -14.65 2.74 -6.41
CA THR A 38 -14.11 3.90 -7.12
C THR A 38 -14.21 3.75 -8.64
N GLY A 39 -14.41 2.52 -9.14
CA GLY A 39 -14.59 2.23 -10.56
C GLY A 39 -13.28 2.16 -11.35
N HIS A 40 -12.13 2.19 -10.67
CA HIS A 40 -10.80 2.04 -11.29
C HIS A 40 -9.77 1.58 -10.24
N PRO A 41 -8.71 0.87 -10.66
CA PRO A 41 -7.61 0.50 -9.77
C PRO A 41 -6.96 1.74 -9.14
N LEU A 42 -6.73 1.70 -7.83
CA LEU A 42 -6.10 2.81 -7.11
C LEU A 42 -4.58 2.70 -7.20
N LYS A 43 -3.90 3.85 -7.30
CA LYS A 43 -2.43 3.88 -7.16
C LYS A 43 -2.05 3.48 -5.74
N LYS A 44 -0.93 2.76 -5.60
CA LYS A 44 -0.44 2.19 -4.33
C LYS A 44 1.01 2.61 -4.06
N GLY A 45 1.44 2.46 -2.81
CA GLY A 45 2.82 2.75 -2.38
C GLY A 45 3.31 4.14 -2.81
N ALA A 46 4.51 4.18 -3.38
CA ALA A 46 5.14 5.42 -3.87
C ALA A 46 4.28 6.17 -4.91
N ALA A 47 3.57 5.46 -5.79
CA ALA A 47 2.73 6.09 -6.80
C ALA A 47 1.52 6.83 -6.19
N ARG A 48 0.96 6.28 -5.09
CA ARG A 48 -0.11 6.95 -4.32
C ARG A 48 0.41 8.19 -3.61
N PHE A 49 1.61 8.09 -3.03
CA PHE A 49 2.24 9.21 -2.35
C PHE A 49 2.54 10.37 -3.29
N GLU A 50 3.06 10.07 -4.49
CA GLU A 50 3.26 11.07 -5.55
C GLU A 50 1.96 11.71 -6.04
N GLU A 51 0.90 10.92 -6.27
CA GLU A 51 -0.42 11.46 -6.63
C GLU A 51 -0.96 12.40 -5.56
N ARG A 52 -0.95 11.99 -4.29
CA ARG A 52 -1.43 12.80 -3.17
C ARG A 52 -0.57 14.05 -2.95
N SER A 53 0.72 13.99 -3.27
CA SER A 53 1.58 15.17 -3.20
C SER A 53 1.20 16.20 -4.27
N LYS A 54 0.83 15.74 -5.46
CA LYS A 54 0.39 16.59 -6.56
C LYS A 54 -1.04 17.13 -6.38
N SER A 55 -1.88 16.49 -5.58
CA SER A 55 -3.26 16.94 -5.41
C SER A 55 -3.40 18.31 -4.72
N SER A 56 -2.39 18.74 -3.96
CA SER A 56 -2.42 20.03 -3.27
C SER A 56 -1.97 21.19 -4.16
N ASP A 57 -0.81 21.06 -4.81
CA ASP A 57 -0.17 22.19 -5.52
C ASP A 57 0.45 21.75 -6.86
N VAL A 58 0.03 20.60 -7.40
CA VAL A 58 0.54 19.98 -8.65
C VAL A 58 2.01 19.53 -8.60
N LYS A 59 2.75 19.90 -7.55
CA LYS A 59 4.16 19.55 -7.30
C LYS A 59 4.32 18.12 -6.76
N SER A 60 5.35 17.40 -7.22
CA SER A 60 5.76 16.11 -6.63
C SER A 60 6.27 16.27 -5.20
N ALA A 61 6.37 15.16 -4.46
CA ALA A 61 6.88 15.18 -3.09
C ALA A 61 8.31 15.75 -3.02
N GLY A 62 9.18 15.29 -3.92
CA GLY A 62 10.56 15.76 -4.01
C GLY A 62 10.69 17.24 -4.37
N ALA A 63 9.76 17.79 -5.16
CA ALA A 63 9.75 19.21 -5.49
C ALA A 63 9.35 20.08 -4.29
N LYS A 64 8.48 19.58 -3.41
CA LYS A 64 8.05 20.27 -2.19
C LYS A 64 9.12 20.32 -1.11
N GLN A 65 10.00 19.32 -1.03
CA GLN A 65 11.10 19.29 -0.05
C GLN A 65 12.23 20.29 -0.35
N LYS A 66 12.29 20.82 -1.58
CA LYS A 66 13.31 21.77 -2.04
C LYS A 66 12.81 23.22 -2.06
N SER A 67 11.56 23.44 -1.61
CA SER A 67 10.84 24.71 -1.65
C SER A 67 10.81 25.38 -0.29
#